data_AF-A0AAD6QS87-F1
#
_entry.id   AF-A0AAD6QS87-F1
#
_cell.length_a   1.000
_cell.length_b   1.000
_cell.length_c   1.000
_cell.angle_alpha   90.00
_cell.angle_beta   90.00
_cell.angle_gamma   90.00
#
_symmetry.space_group_name_H-M   'P 1'
#
loop_
_entity.id
_entity.type
_entity.pdbx_description
1 polymer ?
#
loop_
_entity_poly.entity_id
_entity_poly.type
_entity_poly.pdbx_seq_one_letter_code
_entity_poly.pdbx_strand_id
1 'polypeptide(L)' 'MGIKGLTKLLVDNAPKAKKEQKFKSYFSRKIVIDAGMSIYQFFSVVGRSGTEMLTNKAGEITKLDAD' A
#
# COMPACT_ATOMS: atom_id res chain seq x y z
N MET A 1 -10.29 -0.76 -3.36
CA MET A 1 -10.19 0.09 -4.57
C MET A 1 -10.62 1.52 -4.23
N GLY A 2 -10.00 2.54 -4.83
CA GLY A 2 -10.23 3.95 -4.48
C GLY A 2 -11.18 4.70 -5.42
N ILE A 3 -11.35 6.01 -5.18
CA ILE A 3 -12.15 6.90 -6.03
C ILE A 3 -11.30 7.37 -7.21
N LYS A 4 -11.70 6.99 -8.44
CA LYS A 4 -10.99 7.35 -9.67
C LYS A 4 -10.93 8.87 -9.83
N GLY A 5 -9.73 9.41 -10.02
CA GLY A 5 -9.51 10.84 -10.30
C GLY A 5 -9.52 11.77 -9.08
N LEU A 6 -9.80 11.28 -7.87
CA LEU A 6 -9.90 12.11 -6.67
C LEU A 6 -8.64 12.95 -6.41
N THR A 7 -7.45 12.34 -6.56
CA THR A 7 -6.18 13.06 -6.35
C THR A 7 -6.04 14.26 -7.29
N LYS A 8 -6.39 14.09 -8.58
CA LYS A 8 -6.32 15.16 -9.57
C LYS A 8 -7.32 16.27 -9.21
N LEU A 9 -8.57 15.90 -8.91
CA LEU A 9 -9.62 16.84 -8.51
C LEU A 9 -9.18 17.70 -7.32
N LEU A 10 -8.61 17.09 -6.28
CA LEU A 10 -8.14 17.79 -5.08
C LEU A 10 -6.95 18.71 -5.37
N VAL A 11 -6.01 18.30 -6.23
CA VAL A 11 -4.89 19.14 -6.63
C VAL A 11 -5.37 20.38 -7.39
N ASP A 12 -6.33 20.21 -8.30
CA ASP A 12 -6.82 21.29 -9.17
C ASP A 12 -7.72 22.29 -8.41
N ASN A 13 -8.54 21.82 -7.46
CA ASN A 13 -9.60 22.64 -6.84
C ASN A 13 -9.40 22.89 -5.33
N ALA A 14 -8.62 22.08 -4.63
CA ALA A 14 -8.41 22.17 -3.18
C ALA A 14 -6.93 21.90 -2.79
N PRO A 15 -5.95 22.61 -3.37
CA PRO A 15 -4.53 22.28 -3.20
C PRO A 15 -4.07 22.34 -1.73
N LYS A 16 -4.74 23.14 -0.89
CA LYS A 16 -4.46 23.25 0.56
C LYS A 16 -4.80 21.96 1.34
N ALA A 17 -5.59 21.06 0.78
CA ALA A 17 -5.94 19.77 1.39
C ALA A 17 -4.80 18.75 1.32
N LYS A 18 -3.90 18.85 0.33
CA LYS A 18 -2.71 18.02 0.21
C LYS A 18 -1.54 18.67 0.96
N LYS A 19 -0.89 17.94 1.86
CA LYS A 19 0.33 18.39 2.56
C LYS A 19 1.43 17.36 2.38
N GLU A 20 2.58 17.81 1.89
CA GLU A 20 3.78 16.99 1.82
C GLU A 20 4.65 17.27 3.03
N GLN A 21 5.04 16.21 3.74
CA GLN A 21 5.85 16.31 4.96
C GLN A 21 6.90 15.21 4.98
N LYS A 22 8.06 15.51 5.57
CA LYS A 22 9.11 14.51 5.79
C LYS A 22 8.59 13.43 6.75
N PHE A 23 8.98 12.17 6.54
CA PHE A 23 8.56 11.05 7.39
C PHE A 23 8.80 11.31 8.89
N LYS A 24 9.94 11.91 9.24
CA LYS A 24 10.29 12.29 10.63
C LYS A 24 9.26 13.18 11.32
N SER A 25 8.44 13.93 10.57
CA SER A 25 7.38 14.78 11.15
C SER A 25 6.24 13.97 11.79
N TYR A 26 6.16 12.66 11.50
CA TYR A 26 5.18 11.74 12.06
C TYR A 26 5.70 10.94 13.27
N PHE A 27 6.93 11.19 13.75
CA PHE A 27 7.42 10.54 14.97
C PHE A 27 6.49 10.79 16.16
N SER A 28 6.37 9.77 17.02
CA SER A 28 5.49 9.75 18.19
C SER A 28 3.99 9.90 17.89
N ARG A 29 3.56 9.82 16.62
CA ARG A 29 2.15 9.77 16.25
C ARG A 29 1.70 8.32 16.12
N LYS A 30 0.55 8.01 16.74
CA LYS A 30 -0.18 6.78 16.45
C LYS A 30 -0.89 6.96 15.11
N ILE A 31 -0.70 6.01 14.20
CA ILE A 31 -1.39 5.96 12.91
C ILE A 31 -2.10 4.61 12.79
N VAL A 32 -3.27 4.61 12.15
CA VAL A 32 -3.98 3.38 11.80
C VAL A 32 -3.62 3.04 10.37
N ILE A 33 -3.27 1.77 10.15
CA ILE A 33 -2.87 1.25 8.84
C ILE A 33 -3.96 0.29 8.39
N ASP A 34 -4.40 0.43 7.13
CA ASP A 34 -5.27 -0.53 6.48
C ASP A 34 -4.44 -1.73 6.03
N ALA A 35 -4.49 -2.81 6.82
CA ALA A 35 -3.74 -4.02 6.56
C ALA A 35 -4.12 -4.67 5.21
N GLY A 36 -5.42 -4.69 4.87
CA GLY A 36 -5.89 -5.32 3.64
C GLY A 36 -5.32 -4.64 2.39
N MET A 37 -5.37 -3.31 2.35
CA MET A 37 -4.79 -2.53 1.26
C MET A 37 -3.26 -2.65 1.21
N SER A 38 -2.57 -2.63 2.36
CA SER A 38 -1.11 -2.78 2.41
C SER A 38 -0.64 -4.15 1.91
N ILE A 39 -1.32 -5.23 2.30
CA ILE A 39 -1.00 -6.60 1.87
C ILE A 39 -1.23 -6.78 0.36
N TYR A 40 -2.36 -6.30 -0.16
CA TYR A 40 -2.65 -6.35 -1.59
C TYR A 40 -1.61 -5.60 -2.41
N GLN A 41 -1.22 -4.40 -1.96
CA GLN A 41 -0.18 -3.61 -2.62
C GLN A 41 1.18 -4.33 -2.58
N PHE A 42 1.52 -4.95 -1.45
CA PHE A 42 2.75 -5.71 -1.30
C PHE A 42 2.82 -6.89 -2.28
N PHE A 43 1.78 -7.74 -2.34
CA PHE A 43 1.79 -8.89 -3.25
C PHE A 43 1.71 -8.51 -4.73
N SER A 44 1.07 -7.39 -5.06
CA SER A 44 1.03 -6.90 -6.44
C SER A 44 2.42 -6.50 -6.96
N VAL A 45 3.35 -6.12 -6.08
CA VAL A 45 4.67 -5.61 -6.45
C VAL A 45 5.78 -6.62 -6.16
N VAL A 46 5.75 -7.24 -4.97
CA VAL A 46 6.83 -8.09 -4.45
C VAL A 46 6.46 -9.57 -4.54
N GLY A 47 5.17 -9.91 -4.52
CA GLY A 47 4.70 -11.29 -4.50
C GLY A 47 4.96 -12.07 -5.79
N ARG A 48 5.62 -11.47 -6.80
CA ARG A 48 5.83 -12.07 -8.10
C ARG A 48 7.26 -11.90 -8.62
N SER A 49 7.77 -12.97 -9.23
CA SER A 49 8.91 -12.93 -10.15
C SER A 49 8.36 -13.14 -11.56
N GLY A 50 8.18 -12.06 -12.32
CA GLY A 50 7.44 -12.11 -13.59
C GLY A 50 5.96 -12.45 -13.36
N THR A 51 5.49 -13.56 -13.92
CA THR A 51 4.11 -14.06 -13.75
C THR A 51 3.97 -15.03 -12.57
N GLU A 52 5.07 -15.52 -12.01
CA GLU A 52 5.08 -16.56 -10.98
C GLU A 52 5.02 -15.96 -9.57
N MET A 53 4.34 -16.62 -8.64
CA MET A 53 4.27 -16.20 -7.24
C MET A 53 5.53 -16.62 -6.49
N LEU A 54 5.99 -15.82 -5.53
CA LEU A 54 7.12 -16.20 -4.68
C LEU A 54 6.80 -17.45 -3.83
N THR A 55 7.73 -18.40 -3.80
CA THR A 55 7.63 -19.63 -3.00
C THR A 55 8.78 -19.76 -2.01
N ASN A 56 8.55 -20.46 -0.91
CA ASN A 56 9.62 -20.91 -0.03
C ASN A 56 10.37 -22.11 -0.65
N LYS A 57 11.36 -22.67 0.07
CA LYS A 57 12.15 -23.82 -0.41
C LYS A 57 11.35 -25.11 -0.58
N ALA A 58 10.17 -25.23 0.04
CA ALA A 58 9.26 -26.37 -0.09
C ALA A 58 8.29 -26.21 -1.26
N GLY A 59 8.35 -25.09 -2.00
CA GLY A 59 7.42 -24.80 -3.10
C GLY A 59 6.08 -24.20 -2.65
N GLU A 60 5.92 -23.89 -1.37
CA GLU A 60 4.71 -23.28 -0.84
C GLU A 60 4.73 -21.78 -1.14
N ILE A 61 3.60 -21.23 -1.57
CA ILE A 61 3.52 -19.80 -1.88
C ILE A 61 3.66 -19.02 -0.57
N THR A 62 4.54 -18.02 -0.55
CA THR A 62 4.68 -17.11 0.59
C THR A 62 3.47 -16.16 0.61
N LYS A 63 2.35 -16.61 1.17
CA LYS A 63 1.14 -15.81 1.40
C LYS A 63 0.95 -15.60 2.90
N LEU A 64 0.08 -14.66 3.25
CA LEU A 64 -0.49 -14.62 4.59
C LEU A 64 -1.60 -15.68 4.63
N ASP A 65 -1.44 -16.70 5.46
CA ASP A 65 -2.54 -17.62 5.78
C ASP A 65 -3.56 -16.83 6.60
N ALA A 66 -4.75 -16.64 6.04
CA ALA A 66 -5.86 -16.03 6.75
C ALA A 66 -6.69 -17.16 7.36
N ASP A 67 -6.63 -17.30 8.68
CA ASP A 67 -7.69 -17.96 9.47
C ASP A 67 -8.99 -17.15 9.41
#